data_AF-A0A4R0Q168-F1
#
_entry.id   AF-A0A4R0Q168-F1
#
_cell.length_a   1.000
_cell.length_b   1.000
_cell.length_c   1.000
_cell.angle_alpha   90.00
_cell.angle_beta   90.00
_cell.angle_gamma   90.00
#
_symmetry.space_group_name_H-M   'P 1'
#
loop_
_entity.id
_entity.type
_entity.pdbx_description
1 polymer ?
#
loop_
_entity_poly.entity_id
_entity_poly.type
_entity_poly.pdbx_seq_one_letter_code
_entity_poly.pdbx_strand_id
1 'polypeptide(L)'
;MKNPTFEITLNGEKIASSRVDAEFGVLTAMVTWVKRSLDNSESLNVVVSGLDSDKQEPLKWLNEELSIGDILTISVTESNDQSPQIGIVQLSEEVIIERKLAAFHKLKEELQDYL
;
A
#
# COMPACT_ATOMS: atom_id res chain seq x y z
N MET A 1 -3.57 10.09 23.63
CA MET A 1 -4.77 9.75 22.83
C MET A 1 -4.62 8.31 22.40
N LYS A 2 -5.72 7.56 22.23
CA LYS A 2 -5.62 6.22 21.63
C LYS A 2 -5.41 6.36 20.12
N ASN A 3 -4.59 5.48 19.55
CA ASN A 3 -4.41 5.41 18.11
C ASN A 3 -5.70 4.94 17.44
N PRO A 4 -6.07 5.51 16.27
CA PRO A 4 -7.27 5.10 15.55
C PRO A 4 -7.09 3.70 14.95
N THR A 5 -8.22 3.03 14.78
CA THR A 5 -8.35 1.80 14.00
C THR A 5 -9.21 2.07 12.79
N PHE A 6 -8.74 1.70 11.60
CA PHE A 6 -9.56 1.71 10.39
C PHE A 6 -10.17 0.33 10.19
N GLU A 7 -11.49 0.26 10.27
CA GLU A 7 -12.27 -0.92 9.89
C GLU A 7 -12.76 -0.74 8.46
N ILE A 8 -12.53 -1.76 7.64
CA ILE A 8 -12.74 -1.73 6.20
C ILE A 8 -13.77 -2.77 5.85
N THR A 9 -14.84 -2.32 5.21
CA THR A 9 -15.95 -3.16 4.79
C THR A 9 -16.14 -3.01 3.29
N LEU A 10 -16.20 -4.14 2.59
CA LEU A 10 -16.49 -4.22 1.15
C LEU A 10 -17.82 -4.93 0.96
N ASN A 11 -18.78 -4.27 0.31
CA ASN A 11 -20.10 -4.82 0.02
C ASN A 11 -20.85 -5.35 1.27
N GLY A 12 -20.61 -4.72 2.43
CA GLY A 12 -21.20 -5.10 3.71
C GLY A 12 -20.41 -6.14 4.52
N GLU A 13 -19.37 -6.74 3.96
CA GLU A 13 -18.49 -7.68 4.65
C GLU A 13 -17.22 -6.99 5.15
N LYS A 14 -16.88 -7.17 6.43
CA LYS A 14 -15.65 -6.63 7.02
C LYS A 14 -14.44 -7.43 6.52
N ILE A 15 -13.55 -6.79 5.77
CA ILE A 15 -12.38 -7.42 5.15
C ILE A 15 -11.06 -7.10 5.86
N ALA A 16 -11.00 -6.00 6.63
CA ALA A 16 -9.82 -5.68 7.43
C ALA A 16 -10.15 -4.79 8.64
N SER A 17 -9.37 -4.97 9.71
CA SER A 17 -9.17 -4.00 10.79
C SER A 17 -7.69 -3.67 10.87
N SER A 18 -7.35 -2.39 10.88
CA SER A 18 -5.96 -1.95 10.82
C SER A 18 -5.67 -0.88 11.85
N ARG A 19 -4.57 -1.05 12.57
CA ARG A 19 -4.15 -0.19 13.67
C ARG A 19 -2.64 -0.26 13.79
N VAL A 20 -2.00 0.87 14.07
CA VAL A 20 -0.57 0.91 14.42
C VAL A 20 -0.44 0.93 15.94
N ASP A 21 0.25 -0.07 16.49
CA ASP A 21 0.52 -0.19 17.93
C ASP A 21 1.94 0.34 18.26
N ALA A 22 2.12 1.62 18.01
CA ALA A 22 3.37 2.37 18.23
C ALA A 22 3.04 3.78 18.77
N GLU A 23 4.00 4.43 19.42
CA GLU A 23 3.80 5.82 19.87
C GLU A 23 3.71 6.77 18.67
N PHE A 24 4.56 6.51 17.66
CA PHE A 24 4.58 7.24 16.40
C PHE A 24 4.36 6.29 15.24
N GLY A 25 3.56 6.74 14.27
CA GLY A 25 3.30 5.91 13.10
C GLY A 25 2.41 6.58 12.08
N VAL A 26 2.21 5.85 11.00
CA VAL A 26 1.32 6.23 9.90
C VAL A 26 0.33 5.11 9.70
N LEU A 27 -0.96 5.45 9.59
CA LEU A 27 -2.01 4.53 9.14
C LEU A 27 -2.67 5.14 7.90
N THR A 28 -2.86 4.34 6.87
CA THR A 28 -3.40 4.79 5.59
C THR A 28 -4.35 3.74 5.04
N ALA A 29 -5.51 4.19 4.56
CA ALA A 29 -6.39 3.44 3.68
C ALA A 29 -6.57 4.26 2.41
N MET A 30 -6.25 3.69 1.25
CA MET A 30 -6.18 4.40 -0.02
C MET A 30 -6.84 3.59 -1.13
N VAL A 31 -7.77 4.22 -1.85
CA VAL A 31 -8.29 3.68 -3.12
C VAL A 31 -7.50 4.32 -4.25
N THR A 32 -6.96 3.48 -5.14
CA THR A 32 -6.13 3.91 -6.26
C THR A 32 -6.71 3.38 -7.57
N TRP A 33 -6.86 4.27 -8.55
CA TRP A 33 -7.12 3.90 -9.94
C TRP A 33 -5.95 4.34 -10.81
N VAL A 34 -5.48 3.46 -11.69
CA VAL A 34 -4.41 3.74 -12.64
C VAL A 34 -4.85 3.26 -14.02
N LYS A 35 -4.67 4.12 -15.02
CA LYS A 35 -4.79 3.79 -16.44
C LYS A 35 -3.47 4.12 -17.14
N ARG A 36 -2.87 3.13 -17.78
CA ARG A 36 -1.53 3.24 -18.38
C ARG A 36 -1.63 3.37 -19.89
N SER A 37 -0.99 4.37 -20.47
CA SER A 37 -1.02 4.60 -21.92
C SER A 37 -0.12 3.64 -22.70
N LEU A 38 0.94 3.12 -22.09
CA LEU A 38 1.94 2.28 -22.75
C LEU A 38 1.36 0.94 -23.25
N ASP A 39 0.49 0.32 -22.46
CA ASP A 39 -0.08 -1.01 -22.71
C ASP A 39 -1.62 -1.04 -22.59
N ASN A 40 -2.25 0.13 -22.38
CA ASN A 40 -3.68 0.29 -22.13
C ASN A 40 -4.20 -0.56 -20.94
N SER A 41 -3.32 -0.92 -20.00
CA SER A 41 -3.71 -1.63 -18.78
C SER A 41 -4.36 -0.69 -17.76
N GLU A 42 -5.25 -1.25 -16.96
CA GLU A 42 -5.95 -0.54 -15.89
C GLU A 42 -5.88 -1.34 -14.59
N SER A 43 -5.89 -0.63 -13.45
CA SER A 43 -5.98 -1.25 -12.13
C SER A 43 -6.80 -0.35 -11.20
N LEU A 44 -7.74 -0.92 -10.46
CA LEU A 44 -8.49 -0.26 -9.39
C LEU A 44 -8.37 -1.12 -8.13
N ASN A 45 -7.87 -0.56 -7.05
CA ASN A 45 -7.61 -1.33 -5.84
C ASN A 45 -7.66 -0.47 -4.58
N VAL A 46 -7.91 -1.11 -3.44
CA VAL A 46 -7.74 -0.52 -2.10
C VAL A 46 -6.53 -1.13 -1.41
N VAL A 47 -5.71 -0.27 -0.81
CA VAL A 47 -4.60 -0.68 0.05
C VAL A 47 -4.79 -0.09 1.43
N VAL A 48 -4.55 -0.91 2.44
CA VAL A 48 -4.51 -0.47 3.84
C VAL A 48 -3.17 -0.86 4.42
N SER A 49 -2.39 0.14 4.78
CA SER A 49 -1.00 0.01 5.16
C SER A 49 -0.61 1.06 6.18
N GLY A 50 0.60 0.94 6.69
CA GLY A 50 1.13 1.86 7.67
C GLY A 50 2.63 1.74 7.87
N LEU A 51 3.10 2.45 8.87
CA LEU A 51 4.49 2.42 9.32
C LEU A 51 4.48 2.45 10.85
N ASP A 52 5.10 1.44 11.46
CA ASP A 52 5.56 1.53 12.85
C ASP A 52 6.88 2.32 12.83
N SER A 53 6.83 3.58 13.24
CA SER A 53 8.01 4.46 13.17
C SER A 53 9.05 4.13 14.24
N ASP A 54 8.63 3.48 15.32
CA ASP A 54 9.52 3.12 16.43
C ASP A 54 10.42 1.95 16.00
N LYS A 55 9.86 0.98 15.27
CA LYS A 55 10.59 -0.16 14.70
C LYS A 55 11.12 0.07 13.28
N GLN A 56 10.69 1.15 12.64
CA GLN A 56 10.91 1.40 11.19
C GLN A 56 10.37 0.26 10.31
N GLU A 57 9.28 -0.36 10.74
CA GLU A 57 8.70 -1.53 10.07
C GLU A 57 7.49 -1.11 9.23
N PRO A 58 7.49 -1.37 7.91
CA PRO A 58 6.30 -1.17 7.10
C PRO A 58 5.23 -2.20 7.49
N LEU A 59 3.98 -1.74 7.56
CA LEU A 59 2.82 -2.55 7.90
C LEU A 59 1.86 -2.59 6.73
N LYS A 60 1.20 -3.73 6.51
CA LYS A 60 0.20 -3.91 5.45
C LYS A 60 -0.87 -4.90 5.90
N TRP A 61 -2.12 -4.48 5.85
CA TRP A 61 -3.28 -5.30 6.23
C TRP A 61 -4.14 -5.71 5.05
N LEU A 62 -4.22 -4.88 4.01
CA LEU A 62 -5.12 -5.12 2.88
C LEU A 62 -4.47 -4.70 1.57
N ASN A 63 -4.72 -5.49 0.53
CA ASN A 63 -4.49 -5.13 -0.87
C ASN A 63 -5.50 -5.88 -1.72
N GLU A 64 -6.63 -5.24 -1.97
CA GLU A 64 -7.77 -5.85 -2.64
C GLU A 64 -8.07 -5.13 -3.96
N GLU A 65 -8.29 -5.88 -5.03
CA GLU A 65 -8.81 -5.31 -6.27
C GLU A 65 -10.28 -4.92 -6.10
N LEU A 66 -10.69 -3.81 -6.71
CA LEU A 66 -12.08 -3.37 -6.67
C LEU A 66 -12.66 -3.37 -8.09
N SER A 67 -13.95 -3.61 -8.17
CA SER A 67 -14.76 -3.51 -9.38
C SER A 67 -15.69 -2.31 -9.33
N ILE A 68 -16.08 -1.80 -10.50
CA ILE A 68 -17.13 -0.77 -10.58
C ILE A 68 -18.43 -1.34 -10.01
N GLY A 69 -19.01 -0.62 -9.05
CA GLY A 69 -20.22 -1.03 -8.33
C GLY A 69 -19.95 -1.51 -6.91
N ASP A 70 -18.69 -1.79 -6.55
CA ASP A 70 -18.32 -2.11 -5.18
C ASP A 70 -18.55 -0.91 -4.25
N ILE A 71 -18.98 -1.21 -3.03
CA ILE A 71 -19.15 -0.24 -1.94
C ILE A 71 -18.10 -0.49 -0.89
N LEU A 72 -17.12 0.41 -0.81
CA LEU A 72 -16.11 0.42 0.24
C LEU A 72 -16.53 1.39 1.34
N THR A 73 -16.65 0.89 2.58
CA THR A 73 -16.85 1.70 3.78
C THR A 73 -15.58 1.66 4.63
N ILE A 74 -15.11 2.84 5.04
CA ILE A 74 -13.97 3.00 5.95
C ILE A 74 -14.49 3.66 7.22
N SER A 75 -14.42 2.95 8.34
CA SER A 75 -14.83 3.44 9.66
C SER A 75 -13.60 3.69 10.51
N VAL A 76 -13.54 4.86 11.16
CA VAL A 76 -12.48 5.21 12.11
C VAL A 76 -13.01 4.97 13.53
N THR A 77 -12.39 4.05 14.27
CA THR A 77 -12.86 3.61 15.59
C THR A 77 -11.73 3.60 16.63
N GLU A 78 -12.08 3.37 17.90
CA GLU A 78 -11.13 3.10 18.99
C GLU A 78 -10.96 1.59 19.27
N SER A 79 -11.39 0.72 18.35
CA SER A 79 -11.31 -0.73 18.53
C SER A 79 -9.86 -1.17 18.73
N ASN A 80 -9.64 -2.19 19.55
CA ASN A 80 -8.34 -2.86 19.65
C ASN A 80 -8.25 -4.07 18.69
N ASP A 81 -9.29 -4.31 17.90
CA ASP A 81 -9.31 -5.36 16.90
C ASP A 81 -8.35 -5.05 15.74
N GLN A 82 -7.60 -6.06 15.32
CA GLN A 82 -6.56 -5.93 14.30
C GLN A 82 -6.49 -7.21 13.48
N SER A 83 -6.60 -7.08 12.17
CA SER A 83 -6.38 -8.17 11.22
C SER A 83 -4.89 -8.54 11.17
N PRO A 84 -4.56 -9.79 10.80
CA PRO A 84 -3.17 -10.18 10.57
C PRO A 84 -2.54 -9.34 9.45
N GLN A 85 -1.25 -9.07 9.57
CA GLN A 85 -0.48 -8.44 8.50
C GLN A 85 -0.44 -9.39 7.29
N ILE A 86 -0.62 -8.84 6.08
CA ILE A 86 -0.33 -9.57 4.85
C ILE A 86 1.16 -9.43 4.53
N GLY A 87 1.75 -10.50 4.01
CA GLY A 87 3.17 -10.52 3.68
C GLY A 87 3.54 -9.37 2.73
N ILE A 88 4.46 -8.51 3.19
CA ILE A 88 5.13 -7.56 2.30
C ILE A 88 6.20 -8.39 1.58
N VAL A 89 6.06 -8.54 0.27
CA VAL A 89 7.10 -9.22 -0.53
C VAL A 89 8.36 -8.37 -0.46
N GLN A 90 9.28 -8.79 0.38
CA GLN A 90 10.60 -8.17 0.47
C GLN A 90 11.42 -8.70 -0.70
N LEU A 91 11.69 -7.82 -1.66
CA LEU A 91 12.59 -8.16 -2.77
C LEU A 91 13.98 -8.42 -2.20
N SER A 92 14.68 -9.42 -2.75
CA SER A 92 16.08 -9.63 -2.40
C SER A 92 16.92 -8.41 -2.80
N GLU A 93 18.03 -8.20 -2.09
CA GLU A 93 18.97 -7.12 -2.42
C GLU A 93 19.42 -7.18 -3.88
N GLU A 94 19.63 -8.38 -4.40
CA GLU A 94 19.98 -8.65 -5.81
C GLU A 94 18.94 -8.05 -6.76
N VAL A 95 17.65 -8.35 -6.56
CA VAL A 95 16.57 -7.82 -7.41
C VAL A 95 16.46 -6.29 -7.28
N ILE A 96 16.70 -5.74 -6.10
CA ILE A 96 16.70 -4.29 -5.89
C ILE A 96 17.86 -3.64 -6.66
N ILE A 97 19.05 -4.21 -6.59
CA ILE A 97 20.25 -3.72 -7.28
C ILE A 97 20.05 -3.81 -8.80
N GLU A 98 19.54 -4.93 -9.32
CA GLU A 98 19.25 -5.10 -10.75
C GLU A 98 18.28 -4.03 -11.26
N ARG A 99 17.19 -3.77 -10.53
CA ARG A 99 16.23 -2.70 -10.89
C ARG A 99 16.88 -1.32 -10.89
N LYS A 100 17.73 -1.02 -9.90
CA LYS A 100 18.47 0.26 -9.83
C LYS A 100 19.43 0.42 -11.00
N LEU A 101 20.18 -0.62 -11.35
CA LEU A 101 21.09 -0.60 -12.50
C LEU A 101 20.33 -0.40 -13.80
N ALA A 102 19.23 -1.12 -14.02
CA ALA A 102 18.39 -0.97 -15.21
C ALA A 102 17.84 0.46 -15.34
N ALA A 103 17.34 1.04 -14.24
CA ALA A 103 16.87 2.42 -14.21
C ALA A 103 17.99 3.42 -14.50
N PHE A 104 19.18 3.21 -13.92
CA PHE A 104 20.36 4.05 -14.17
C PHE A 104 20.78 4.03 -15.64
N HIS A 105 20.87 2.85 -16.25
CA HIS A 105 21.26 2.73 -17.66
C HIS A 105 20.25 3.38 -18.60
N LYS A 106 18.95 3.17 -18.36
CA LYS A 106 17.89 3.83 -19.13
C LYS A 106 17.99 5.36 -19.02
N LEU A 107 18.14 5.88 -17.80
CA LEU A 107 18.27 7.32 -17.58
C LEU A 107 19.53 7.89 -18.26
N LYS A 108 20.64 7.15 -18.22
CA LYS A 108 21.88 7.56 -18.90
C LYS A 108 21.70 7.67 -20.42
N GLU A 109 20.96 6.75 -21.03
CA GLU A 109 20.65 6.78 -22.46
C GLU A 109 19.71 7.95 -22.81
N GLU A 110 18.64 8.14 -22.04
CA GLU A 110 17.69 9.26 -22.23
C GLU A 110 18.37 10.63 -22.12
N LEU A 111 19.42 10.74 -21.31
CA LEU A 111 20.17 11.97 -21.09
C LEU A 111 21.40 12.14 -22.00
N GLN A 112 21.72 11.18 -22.87
CA GLN A 112 22.96 11.23 -23.66
C GLN A 112 23.04 12.47 -24.57
N ASP A 113 21.89 12.95 -25.06
CA ASP A 113 21.84 14.10 -25.96
C ASP A 113 21.90 15.44 -25.21
N TYR A 114 21.93 15.39 -23.86
CA TYR A 114 21.93 16.54 -22.96
C TYR A 114 23.20 16.65 -22.09
N LEU A 115 24.10 15.65 -22.15
CA LEU A 115 25.35 15.55 -21.38
C LEU A 115 26.56 15.51 -22.33
#